data_AF-A0A8J3I8J7-F1
#
_entry.id   AF-A0A8J3I8J7-F1
#
_cell.length_a   1.000
_cell.length_b   1.000
_cell.length_c   1.000
_cell.angle_alpha   90.00
_cell.angle_beta   90.00
_cell.angle_gamma   90.00
#
_symmetry.space_group_name_H-M   'P 1'
#
loop_
_entity.id
_entity.type
_entity.pdbx_description
1 polymer ?
#
loop_
_entity_poly.entity_id
_entity_poly.type
_entity_poly.pdbx_seq_one_letter_code
_entity_poly.pdbx_strand_id
1 'polypeptide(L)'
;MPIPVIANLMSIPIALVTMAIAIRALFMYRLSRSDMLLVLGLAMGSISIATLVGSLSDSHIGGTSFTGDWARAFGACCGALFIYLSSLVKSHEQMLNLVRWQALGWILFIIVILCTPLYPPIQAPWTPLILNLFRMIIYSLAFVRYASLYATKSTRFSMIMSVGFFILIIGYALNIPGYFQSGLIFFTIIAASVRIVSYLTLFWAYNTNA
;
A
#
# COMPACT_ATOMS: atom_id res chain seq x y z
N MET A 1 -21.08 7.10 16.27
CA MET A 1 -19.98 7.65 15.45
C MET A 1 -20.47 7.79 14.01
N PRO A 2 -20.21 8.91 13.33
CA PRO A 2 -20.56 9.04 11.92
C PRO A 2 -19.77 8.02 11.09
N ILE A 3 -20.42 7.40 10.10
CA ILE A 3 -19.87 6.31 9.29
C ILE A 3 -18.50 6.66 8.65
N PRO A 4 -18.25 7.90 8.17
CA PRO A 4 -16.93 8.29 7.67
C PRO A 4 -15.80 8.18 8.71
N VAL A 5 -16.08 8.46 9.98
CA VAL A 5 -15.08 8.33 11.05
C VAL A 5 -14.73 6.87 11.28
N ILE A 6 -15.72 5.96 11.19
CA ILE A 6 -15.47 4.52 11.30
C ILE A 6 -14.58 4.05 10.15
N ALA A 7 -14.85 4.48 8.92
CA ALA A 7 -14.04 4.14 7.75
C ALA A 7 -12.57 4.63 7.90
N ASN A 8 -12.37 5.81 8.49
CA ASN A 8 -11.03 6.34 8.78
C ASN A 8 -10.32 5.61 9.94
N LEU A 9 -11.05 5.13 10.94
CA LEU A 9 -10.45 4.31 11.99
C LEU A 9 -9.99 2.95 11.45
N MET A 10 -10.65 2.42 10.41
CA MET A 10 -10.25 1.16 9.76
C MET A 10 -8.93 1.26 8.99
N SER A 11 -8.41 2.45 8.67
CA SER A 11 -7.06 2.58 8.09
C SER A 11 -5.93 2.45 9.13
N ILE A 12 -6.22 2.60 10.43
CA ILE A 12 -5.22 2.44 11.49
C ILE A 12 -4.69 0.99 11.55
N PRO A 13 -5.54 -0.07 11.59
CA PRO A 13 -5.06 -1.45 11.50
C PRO A 13 -4.21 -1.73 10.26
N ILE A 14 -4.59 -1.18 9.10
CA ILE A 14 -3.81 -1.31 7.86
C ILE A 14 -2.40 -0.74 8.05
N ALA A 15 -2.31 0.47 8.59
CA ALA A 15 -1.03 1.11 8.89
C ALA A 15 -0.19 0.29 9.87
N LEU A 16 -0.79 -0.25 10.93
CA LEU A 16 -0.07 -1.06 11.93
C LEU A 16 0.48 -2.35 11.35
N VAL A 17 -0.33 -3.09 10.57
CA VAL A 17 0.11 -4.35 9.94
C VAL A 17 1.23 -4.08 8.93
N THR A 18 1.10 -3.05 8.10
CA THR A 18 2.15 -2.67 7.13
C THR A 18 3.41 -2.17 7.83
N MET A 19 3.29 -1.45 8.94
CA MET A 19 4.44 -1.06 9.77
C MET A 19 5.14 -2.29 10.36
N ALA A 20 4.38 -3.27 10.86
CA ALA A 20 4.95 -4.50 11.41
C ALA A 20 5.75 -5.29 10.35
N ILE A 21 5.22 -5.40 9.12
CA ILE A 21 5.95 -5.97 7.99
C ILE A 21 7.23 -5.16 7.73
N ALA A 22 7.13 -3.83 7.69
CA ALA A 22 8.25 -2.95 7.41
C ALA A 22 9.39 -3.09 8.42
N ILE A 23 9.07 -3.04 9.71
CA ILE A 23 10.03 -3.19 10.82
C ILE A 23 10.71 -4.56 10.74
N ARG A 24 9.94 -5.63 10.56
CA ARG A 24 10.49 -6.99 10.46
C ARG A 24 11.42 -7.14 9.26
N ALA A 25 11.02 -6.62 8.10
CA ALA A 25 11.84 -6.64 6.89
C ALA A 25 13.14 -5.86 7.05
N LEU A 26 13.10 -4.67 7.66
CA LEU A 26 14.29 -3.87 7.94
C LEU A 26 15.20 -4.52 9.00
N PHE A 27 14.62 -5.16 10.01
CA PHE A 27 15.38 -5.93 10.99
C PHE A 27 16.11 -7.12 10.33
N MET A 28 15.39 -7.91 9.53
CA MET A 28 15.98 -9.04 8.80
C MET A 28 16.98 -8.59 7.74
N TYR A 29 16.81 -7.41 7.15
CA TYR A 29 17.81 -6.79 6.28
C TYR A 29 19.12 -6.50 7.04
N ARG A 30 19.05 -5.98 8.27
CA ARG A 30 20.28 -5.74 9.06
C ARG A 30 21.06 -7.02 9.33
N LEU A 31 20.38 -8.16 9.44
CA LEU A 31 20.99 -9.46 9.68
C LEU A 31 21.52 -10.12 8.39
N SER A 32 20.69 -10.18 7.35
CA SER A 32 21.00 -10.93 6.11
C SER A 32 21.68 -10.09 5.03
N ARG A 33 21.66 -8.75 5.13
CA ARG A 33 22.11 -7.80 4.11
C ARG A 33 21.44 -8.00 2.73
N SER A 34 20.23 -8.57 2.71
CA SER A 34 19.48 -8.77 1.47
C SER A 34 18.78 -7.49 1.00
N ASP A 35 19.22 -6.93 -0.12
CA ASP A 35 18.62 -5.72 -0.71
C ASP A 35 17.11 -5.86 -0.99
N MET A 36 16.63 -7.06 -1.29
CA MET A 36 15.20 -7.31 -1.48
C MET A 36 14.38 -7.02 -0.21
N LEU A 37 14.93 -7.32 0.96
CA LEU A 37 14.27 -7.05 2.24
C LEU A 37 14.29 -5.56 2.57
N LEU A 38 15.34 -4.84 2.19
CA LEU A 38 15.37 -3.39 2.26
C LEU A 38 14.25 -2.80 1.40
N VAL A 39 14.10 -3.28 0.17
CA VAL A 39 13.07 -2.80 -0.75
C VAL A 39 11.67 -3.06 -0.21
N LEU A 40 11.41 -4.26 0.29
CA LEU A 40 10.13 -4.62 0.90
C LEU A 40 9.85 -3.76 2.14
N GLY A 41 10.84 -3.59 3.02
CA GLY A 41 10.71 -2.82 4.25
C GLY A 41 10.38 -1.35 3.99
N LEU A 42 11.11 -0.74 3.07
CA LEU A 42 10.87 0.62 2.60
C LEU A 42 9.51 0.75 1.89
N ALA A 43 9.10 -0.23 1.09
CA ALA A 43 7.80 -0.17 0.43
C ALA A 43 6.65 -0.24 1.43
N MET A 44 6.68 -1.20 2.34
CA MET A 44 5.65 -1.36 3.38
C MET A 44 5.64 -0.19 4.36
N GLY A 45 6.80 0.38 4.68
CA GLY A 45 6.92 1.60 5.48
C GLY A 45 6.25 2.79 4.80
N SER A 46 6.45 2.96 3.48
CA SER A 46 5.81 4.05 2.73
C SER A 46 4.28 3.91 2.73
N ILE A 47 3.75 2.71 2.55
CA ILE A 47 2.31 2.43 2.63
C ILE A 47 1.78 2.76 4.03
N SER A 48 2.49 2.34 5.08
CA SER A 48 2.10 2.57 6.47
C SER A 48 2.04 4.06 6.81
N ILE A 49 3.14 4.80 6.57
CA ILE A 49 3.22 6.23 6.86
C ILE A 49 2.18 7.00 6.05
N ALA A 50 2.01 6.68 4.76
CA ALA A 50 1.02 7.32 3.90
C ALA A 50 -0.40 7.12 4.43
N THR A 51 -0.69 5.92 4.93
CA THR A 51 -1.98 5.57 5.51
C THR A 51 -2.22 6.33 6.82
N LEU A 52 -1.20 6.49 7.68
CA LEU A 52 -1.28 7.27 8.92
C LEU A 52 -1.46 8.76 8.63
N VAL A 53 -0.64 9.35 7.74
CA VAL A 53 -0.74 10.76 7.36
C VAL A 53 -2.13 11.06 6.81
N GLY A 54 -2.66 10.21 5.93
CA GLY A 54 -4.03 10.33 5.45
C GLY A 54 -5.06 10.29 6.60
N SER A 55 -4.90 9.35 7.55
CA SER A 55 -5.85 9.21 8.66
C SER A 55 -5.83 10.40 9.62
N LEU A 56 -4.64 10.97 9.88
CA LEU A 56 -4.47 12.18 10.69
C LEU A 56 -5.09 13.41 10.00
N SER A 57 -4.91 13.50 8.69
CA SER A 57 -5.51 14.55 7.85
C SER A 57 -7.02 14.62 8.00
N ASP A 58 -7.69 13.47 7.97
CA ASP A 58 -9.15 13.40 8.04
C ASP A 58 -9.69 13.75 9.44
N SER A 59 -8.83 13.72 10.47
CA SER A 59 -9.18 14.04 11.86
C SER A 59 -9.12 15.53 12.22
N HIS A 60 -8.86 16.42 11.25
CA HIS A 60 -8.90 17.89 11.41
C HIS A 60 -8.02 18.46 12.54
N ILE A 61 -6.91 17.81 12.88
CA ILE A 61 -5.94 18.32 13.87
C ILE A 61 -5.29 19.59 13.29
N GLY A 62 -5.76 20.77 13.68
CA GLY A 62 -5.15 22.07 13.34
C GLY A 62 -6.00 23.04 12.52
N GLY A 63 -7.27 22.74 12.21
CA GLY A 63 -8.21 23.70 11.58
C GLY A 63 -7.91 24.08 10.12
N THR A 64 -6.77 23.66 9.55
CA THR A 64 -6.47 23.73 8.13
C THR A 64 -6.88 22.41 7.47
N SER A 65 -7.50 22.49 6.29
CA SER A 65 -7.87 21.31 5.49
C SER A 65 -6.62 20.64 4.95
N PHE A 66 -5.96 19.84 5.78
CA PHE A 66 -4.87 18.96 5.36
C PHE A 66 -5.46 17.98 4.34
N THR A 67 -4.83 17.80 3.17
CA THR A 67 -5.35 16.97 2.06
C THR A 67 -4.53 15.68 1.92
N GLY A 68 -4.57 14.84 2.95
CA GLY A 68 -3.76 13.63 3.10
C GLY A 68 -4.04 12.50 2.10
N ASP A 69 -5.06 12.63 1.25
CA ASP A 69 -5.36 11.68 0.19
C ASP A 69 -4.25 11.57 -0.86
N TRP A 70 -3.56 12.68 -1.15
CA TRP A 70 -2.41 12.69 -2.06
C TRP A 70 -1.25 11.87 -1.51
N ALA A 71 -0.90 12.08 -0.24
CA ALA A 71 0.13 11.31 0.45
C ALA A 71 -0.26 9.82 0.50
N ARG A 72 -1.50 9.52 0.87
CA ARG A 72 -2.07 8.16 0.92
C ARG A 72 -1.97 7.47 -0.45
N ALA A 73 -2.29 8.17 -1.53
CA ALA A 73 -2.21 7.63 -2.89
C ALA A 73 -0.78 7.41 -3.36
N PHE A 74 0.09 8.40 -3.17
CA PHE A 74 1.48 8.30 -3.59
C PHE A 74 2.19 7.14 -2.88
N GLY A 75 2.10 7.07 -1.54
CA GLY A 75 2.78 6.02 -0.79
C GLY A 75 2.24 4.62 -1.10
N ALA A 76 0.92 4.47 -1.26
CA ALA A 76 0.32 3.19 -1.65
C ALA A 76 0.78 2.74 -3.05
N CYS A 77 0.74 3.63 -4.05
CA CYS A 77 1.17 3.33 -5.41
C CYS A 77 2.68 3.05 -5.48
N CYS A 78 3.49 3.93 -4.90
CA CYS A 78 4.94 3.83 -4.91
C CYS A 78 5.41 2.56 -4.20
N GLY A 79 4.90 2.29 -3.00
CA GLY A 79 5.21 1.06 -2.26
C GLY A 79 4.82 -0.20 -3.02
N ALA A 80 3.59 -0.25 -3.55
CA ALA A 80 3.13 -1.39 -4.35
C ALA A 80 3.99 -1.60 -5.61
N LEU A 81 4.36 -0.53 -6.29
CA LEU A 81 5.18 -0.56 -7.49
C LEU A 81 6.56 -1.14 -7.18
N PHE A 82 7.22 -0.69 -6.12
CA PHE A 82 8.52 -1.21 -5.73
C PHE A 82 8.46 -2.68 -5.29
N ILE A 83 7.39 -3.12 -4.63
CA ILE A 83 7.19 -4.54 -4.34
C ILE A 83 7.08 -5.33 -5.65
N TYR A 84 6.27 -4.87 -6.60
CA TYR A 84 6.15 -5.50 -7.91
C TYR A 84 7.48 -5.55 -8.66
N LEU A 85 8.19 -4.43 -8.78
CA LEU A 85 9.48 -4.34 -9.47
C LEU A 85 10.51 -5.27 -8.81
N SER A 86 10.53 -5.36 -7.47
CA SER A 86 11.45 -6.26 -6.75
C SER A 86 11.28 -7.72 -7.15
N SER A 87 10.07 -8.13 -7.54
CA SER A 87 9.76 -9.49 -8.00
C SER A 87 10.16 -9.77 -9.46
N LEU A 88 10.49 -8.73 -10.23
CA LEU A 88 10.96 -8.83 -11.62
C LEU A 88 12.48 -8.87 -11.74
N VAL A 89 13.18 -8.34 -10.74
CA VAL A 89 14.65 -8.28 -10.72
C VAL A 89 15.24 -9.69 -10.72
N LYS A 90 16.21 -9.92 -11.61
CA LYS A 90 16.92 -11.21 -11.73
C LYS A 90 18.41 -11.11 -11.40
N SER A 91 19.02 -9.93 -11.54
CA SER A 91 20.43 -9.70 -11.26
C SER A 91 20.66 -8.80 -10.05
N HIS A 92 21.82 -8.92 -9.41
CA HIS A 92 22.20 -8.08 -8.29
C HIS A 92 22.31 -6.60 -8.68
N GLU A 93 22.88 -6.29 -9.85
CA GLU A 93 22.98 -4.91 -10.36
C GLU A 93 21.61 -4.25 -10.56
N GLN A 94 20.64 -5.00 -11.09
CA GLN A 94 19.25 -4.53 -11.21
C GLN A 94 18.64 -4.24 -9.84
N MET A 95 18.96 -5.05 -8.82
CA MET A 95 18.49 -4.81 -7.45
C MET A 95 19.09 -3.54 -6.86
N LEU A 96 20.41 -3.33 -7.01
CA LEU A 96 21.07 -2.10 -6.55
C LEU A 96 20.48 -0.86 -7.22
N ASN A 97 20.22 -0.91 -8.52
CA ASN A 97 19.55 0.16 -9.23
C ASN A 97 18.12 0.40 -8.70
N LEU A 98 17.37 -0.68 -8.42
CA LEU A 98 16.04 -0.57 -7.84
C LEU A 98 16.06 0.11 -6.46
N VAL A 99 17.03 -0.24 -5.60
CA VAL A 99 17.22 0.39 -4.29
C VAL A 99 17.49 1.90 -4.44
N ARG A 100 18.32 2.31 -5.40
CA ARG A 100 18.58 3.73 -5.68
C ARG A 100 17.31 4.46 -6.13
N TRP A 101 16.54 3.86 -7.03
CA TRP A 101 15.24 4.40 -7.46
C TRP A 101 14.25 4.49 -6.32
N GLN A 102 14.24 3.53 -5.41
CA GLN A 102 13.38 3.56 -4.24
C GLN A 102 13.79 4.62 -3.23
N ALA A 103 15.09 4.86 -3.05
CA ALA A 103 15.57 5.97 -2.23
C ALA A 103 15.08 7.31 -2.79
N LEU A 104 15.16 7.50 -4.11
CA LEU A 104 14.57 8.68 -4.78
C LEU A 104 13.05 8.73 -4.60
N GLY A 105 12.35 7.61 -4.74
CA GLY A 105 10.91 7.51 -4.50
C GLY A 105 10.52 7.89 -3.07
N TRP A 106 11.35 7.53 -2.08
CA TRP A 106 11.16 7.92 -0.68
C TRP A 106 11.39 9.40 -0.44
N ILE A 107 12.42 9.99 -1.05
CA ILE A 107 12.66 11.43 -0.99
C ILE A 107 11.45 12.18 -1.57
N LEU A 108 10.96 11.76 -2.74
CA LEU A 108 9.75 12.31 -3.35
C LEU A 108 8.53 12.13 -2.44
N PHE A 109 8.38 10.97 -1.80
CA PHE A 109 7.29 10.71 -0.87
C PHE A 109 7.33 11.66 0.35
N ILE A 110 8.51 11.91 0.91
CA ILE A 110 8.68 12.87 2.01
C ILE A 110 8.31 14.28 1.54
N ILE A 111 8.75 14.68 0.34
CA ILE A 111 8.38 15.97 -0.27
C ILE A 111 6.85 16.07 -0.39
N VAL A 112 6.18 15.03 -0.89
CA VAL A 112 4.71 14.98 -1.00
C VAL A 112 4.04 15.14 0.38
N ILE A 113 4.54 14.47 1.42
CA ILE A 113 4.02 14.65 2.79
C ILE A 113 4.19 16.10 3.26
N LEU A 114 5.39 16.67 3.10
CA LEU A 114 5.67 18.04 3.54
C LEU A 114 4.88 19.10 2.75
N CYS A 115 4.64 18.86 1.47
CA CYS A 115 3.83 19.71 0.61
C CYS A 115 2.32 19.44 0.72
N THR A 116 1.88 18.49 1.55
CA THR A 116 0.45 18.18 1.75
C THR A 116 -0.41 19.39 2.12
N PRO A 117 0.04 20.35 2.96
CA PRO A 117 -0.72 21.58 3.23
C PRO A 117 -0.97 22.46 2.00
N LEU A 118 -0.14 22.33 0.96
CA LEU A 118 -0.21 23.14 -0.25
C LEU A 118 -1.04 22.48 -1.36
N TYR A 119 -1.41 21.20 -1.21
CA TYR A 119 -2.16 20.51 -2.24
C TYR A 119 -3.65 20.88 -2.21
N PRO A 120 -4.27 21.09 -3.39
CA PRO A 120 -5.69 21.37 -3.45
C PRO A 120 -6.52 20.19 -2.94
N PRO A 121 -7.67 20.45 -2.31
CA PRO A 121 -8.59 19.39 -1.90
C PRO A 121 -9.13 18.64 -3.12
N ILE A 122 -9.30 17.34 -2.96
CA ILE A 122 -9.83 16.47 -4.01
C ILE A 122 -11.36 16.63 -4.02
N GLN A 123 -11.86 17.56 -4.82
CA GLN A 123 -13.29 17.87 -4.91
C GLN A 123 -14.02 17.03 -5.97
N ALA A 124 -13.32 16.64 -7.05
CA ALA A 124 -13.91 15.88 -8.14
C ALA A 124 -13.86 14.36 -7.87
N PRO A 125 -14.96 13.60 -8.05
CA PRO A 125 -15.00 12.15 -7.81
C PRO A 125 -14.12 11.34 -8.77
N TRP A 126 -13.71 11.93 -9.91
CA TRP A 126 -12.84 11.31 -10.89
C TRP A 126 -11.40 11.13 -10.40
N THR A 127 -10.87 12.07 -9.64
CA THR A 127 -9.49 12.02 -9.13
C THR A 127 -9.26 10.83 -8.19
N PRO A 128 -10.06 10.59 -7.12
CA PRO A 128 -9.87 9.45 -6.25
C PRO A 128 -10.13 8.13 -6.99
N LEU A 129 -11.05 8.12 -7.96
CA LEU A 129 -11.27 6.97 -8.83
C LEU A 129 -10.03 6.62 -9.66
N ILE A 130 -9.43 7.60 -10.33
CA ILE A 130 -8.22 7.40 -11.15
C ILE A 130 -7.08 6.89 -10.27
N LEU A 131 -6.85 7.50 -9.11
CA LEU A 131 -5.83 7.05 -8.15
C LEU A 131 -6.08 5.63 -7.65
N ASN A 132 -7.35 5.27 -7.41
CA ASN A 132 -7.75 3.92 -7.04
C ASN A 132 -7.50 2.91 -8.16
N LEU A 133 -7.81 3.27 -9.41
CA LEU A 133 -7.55 2.44 -10.59
C LEU A 133 -6.06 2.19 -10.78
N PHE A 134 -5.20 3.20 -10.60
CA PHE A 134 -3.75 3.01 -10.65
C PHE A 134 -3.26 1.99 -9.62
N ARG A 135 -3.77 2.05 -8.39
CA ARG A 135 -3.47 1.04 -7.35
C ARG A 135 -3.92 -0.35 -7.78
N MET A 136 -5.14 -0.47 -8.29
CA MET A 136 -5.68 -1.74 -8.76
C MET A 136 -4.83 -2.34 -9.89
N ILE A 137 -4.37 -1.52 -10.85
CA ILE A 137 -3.49 -1.97 -11.93
C ILE A 137 -2.19 -2.53 -11.35
N ILE A 138 -1.53 -1.80 -10.45
CA ILE A 138 -0.27 -2.24 -9.85
C ILE A 138 -0.45 -3.54 -9.06
N TYR A 139 -1.51 -3.66 -8.25
CA TYR A 139 -1.79 -4.89 -7.51
C TYR A 139 -2.19 -6.05 -8.44
N SER A 140 -2.83 -5.77 -9.57
CA SER A 140 -3.12 -6.78 -10.60
C SER A 140 -1.85 -7.32 -11.24
N LEU A 141 -0.90 -6.44 -11.56
CA LEU A 141 0.42 -6.85 -12.07
C LEU A 141 1.18 -7.70 -11.04
N ALA A 142 1.15 -7.30 -9.76
CA ALA A 142 1.73 -8.08 -8.68
C ALA A 142 1.05 -9.45 -8.54
N PHE A 143 -0.29 -9.50 -8.55
CA PHE A 143 -1.05 -10.75 -8.50
C PHE A 143 -0.65 -11.71 -9.64
N VAL A 144 -0.70 -11.25 -10.89
CA VAL A 144 -0.35 -12.06 -12.08
C VAL A 144 1.08 -12.57 -11.98
N ARG A 145 2.01 -11.73 -11.50
CA ARG A 145 3.41 -12.10 -11.34
C ARG A 145 3.59 -13.21 -10.29
N TYR A 146 3.03 -13.05 -9.10
CA TYR A 146 3.13 -14.07 -8.05
C TYR A 146 2.35 -15.35 -8.39
N ALA A 147 1.23 -15.24 -9.11
CA ALA A 147 0.49 -16.40 -9.62
C ALA A 147 1.32 -17.19 -10.65
N SER A 148 2.00 -16.50 -11.58
CA SER A 148 2.90 -17.13 -12.55
C SER A 148 4.12 -17.78 -11.87
N LEU A 149 4.68 -17.16 -10.83
CA LEU A 149 5.74 -17.76 -10.02
C LEU A 149 5.26 -19.01 -9.28
N TYR A 150 4.01 -19.01 -8.81
CA TYR A 150 3.41 -20.20 -8.20
C TYR A 150 3.20 -21.31 -9.23
N ALA A 151 2.68 -21.00 -10.42
CA ALA A 151 2.50 -22.00 -11.49
C ALA A 151 3.81 -22.65 -11.95
N THR A 152 4.95 -21.97 -11.80
CA THR A 152 6.27 -22.47 -12.24
C THR A 152 7.06 -23.16 -11.13
N LYS A 153 7.04 -22.66 -9.89
CA LYS A 153 7.86 -23.18 -8.77
C LYS A 153 7.06 -23.73 -7.59
N SER A 154 5.73 -23.65 -7.63
CA SER A 154 4.80 -24.17 -6.62
C SER A 154 5.16 -23.84 -5.16
N THR A 155 5.70 -22.66 -4.91
CA THR A 155 6.10 -22.27 -3.55
C THR A 155 4.89 -21.75 -2.75
N ARG A 156 4.80 -22.14 -1.48
CA ARG A 156 3.77 -21.64 -0.55
C ARG A 156 3.80 -20.11 -0.45
N PHE A 157 4.99 -19.51 -0.44
CA PHE A 157 5.17 -18.06 -0.45
C PHE A 157 4.46 -17.40 -1.65
N SER A 158 4.74 -17.85 -2.87
CA SER A 158 4.16 -17.26 -4.08
C SER A 158 2.63 -17.39 -4.10
N MET A 159 2.08 -18.51 -3.61
CA MET A 159 0.64 -18.71 -3.49
C MET A 159 0.02 -17.68 -2.53
N ILE A 160 0.53 -17.58 -1.30
CA ILE A 160 -0.05 -16.70 -0.28
C ILE A 160 0.10 -15.22 -0.69
N MET A 161 1.24 -14.83 -1.27
CA MET A 161 1.44 -13.48 -1.82
C MET A 161 0.44 -13.17 -2.94
N SER A 162 0.22 -14.11 -3.87
CA SER A 162 -0.75 -13.95 -4.95
C SER A 162 -2.17 -13.77 -4.40
N VAL A 163 -2.60 -14.62 -3.46
CA VAL A 163 -3.91 -14.50 -2.79
C VAL A 163 -4.04 -13.14 -2.08
N GLY A 164 -2.99 -12.69 -1.37
CA GLY A 164 -2.95 -11.37 -0.75
C GLY A 164 -3.23 -10.25 -1.77
N PHE A 165 -2.48 -10.21 -2.87
CA PHE A 165 -2.70 -9.19 -3.91
C PHE A 165 -4.08 -9.28 -4.57
N PHE A 166 -4.61 -10.49 -4.78
CA PHE A 166 -5.96 -10.67 -5.31
C PHE A 166 -7.02 -10.07 -4.38
N ILE A 167 -6.92 -10.33 -3.07
CA ILE A 167 -7.82 -9.75 -2.07
C ILE A 167 -7.69 -8.22 -2.03
N LEU A 168 -6.48 -7.65 -2.22
CA LEU A 168 -6.29 -6.21 -2.36
C LEU A 168 -7.05 -5.62 -3.55
N ILE A 169 -7.00 -6.28 -4.71
CA ILE A 169 -7.73 -5.84 -5.91
C ILE A 169 -9.24 -5.81 -5.62
N ILE A 170 -9.78 -6.86 -4.99
CA ILE A 170 -11.20 -6.90 -4.59
C ILE A 170 -11.50 -5.75 -3.63
N GLY A 171 -10.68 -5.55 -2.60
CA GLY A 171 -10.86 -4.47 -1.63
C GLY A 171 -10.90 -3.10 -2.30
N TYR A 172 -10.04 -2.83 -3.28
CA TYR A 172 -10.06 -1.57 -4.01
C TYR A 172 -11.17 -1.46 -5.05
N ALA A 173 -11.63 -2.57 -5.65
CA ALA A 173 -12.80 -2.58 -6.53
C ALA A 173 -14.08 -2.21 -5.76
N LEU A 174 -14.21 -2.68 -4.52
CA LEU A 174 -15.34 -2.37 -3.64
C LEU A 174 -15.42 -0.89 -3.23
N ASN A 175 -14.33 -0.11 -3.37
CA ASN A 175 -14.38 1.34 -3.17
C ASN A 175 -15.03 2.10 -4.33
N ILE A 176 -15.11 1.52 -5.54
CA ILE A 176 -15.59 2.21 -6.75
C ILE A 176 -17.02 2.75 -6.58
N PRO A 177 -18.00 1.96 -6.11
CA PRO A 177 -19.36 2.46 -5.92
C PRO A 177 -19.44 3.63 -4.93
N GLY A 178 -18.57 3.63 -3.91
CA GLY A 178 -18.50 4.68 -2.90
C GLY A 178 -18.07 6.05 -3.44
N TYR A 179 -17.41 6.11 -4.61
CA TYR A 179 -17.04 7.37 -5.25
C TYR A 179 -18.19 8.04 -6.00
N PHE A 180 -19.19 7.27 -6.44
CA PHE A 180 -20.30 7.77 -7.24
C PHE A 180 -21.58 7.98 -6.42
N GLN A 181 -21.74 7.28 -5.30
CA GLN A 181 -22.98 7.32 -4.52
C GLN A 181 -22.68 7.34 -3.02
N SER A 182 -22.98 8.47 -2.38
CA SER A 182 -22.78 8.69 -0.93
C SER A 182 -23.62 7.76 -0.05
N GLY A 183 -24.74 7.22 -0.55
CA GLY A 183 -25.54 6.21 0.14
C GLY A 183 -24.84 4.84 0.28
N LEU A 184 -23.75 4.61 -0.47
CA LEU A 184 -23.01 3.34 -0.48
C LEU A 184 -21.74 3.37 0.39
N ILE A 185 -21.62 4.29 1.35
CA ILE A 185 -20.47 4.37 2.27
C ILE A 185 -20.22 3.04 3.00
N PHE A 186 -21.25 2.21 3.23
CA PHE A 186 -21.03 0.88 3.81
C PHE A 186 -20.06 0.00 3.01
N PHE A 187 -20.01 0.14 1.68
CA PHE A 187 -19.04 -0.56 0.84
C PHE A 187 -17.59 -0.14 1.11
N THR A 188 -17.33 1.09 1.56
CA THR A 188 -15.97 1.53 1.90
C THR A 188 -15.47 0.89 3.19
N ILE A 189 -16.37 0.57 4.13
CA ILE A 189 -16.05 -0.21 5.34
C ILE A 189 -15.71 -1.64 4.95
N ILE A 190 -16.55 -2.30 4.15
CA ILE A 190 -16.25 -3.66 3.65
C ILE A 190 -14.92 -3.67 2.91
N ALA A 191 -14.69 -2.70 2.01
CA ALA A 191 -13.45 -2.53 1.28
C ALA A 191 -12.24 -2.36 2.21
N ALA A 192 -12.37 -1.61 3.32
CA ALA A 192 -11.31 -1.48 4.31
C ALA A 192 -11.04 -2.81 5.03
N SER A 193 -12.07 -3.53 5.46
CA SER A 193 -11.94 -4.86 6.09
C SER A 193 -11.25 -5.87 5.16
N VAL A 194 -11.65 -5.91 3.89
CA VAL A 194 -11.03 -6.78 2.87
C VAL A 194 -9.55 -6.43 2.69
N ARG A 195 -9.19 -5.15 2.67
CA ARG A 195 -7.78 -4.72 2.62
C ARG A 195 -6.99 -5.11 3.87
N ILE A 196 -7.58 -5.02 5.06
CA ILE A 196 -6.93 -5.51 6.31
C ILE A 196 -6.62 -7.00 6.19
N VAL A 197 -7.60 -7.81 5.76
CA VAL A 197 -7.41 -9.26 5.56
C VAL A 197 -6.29 -9.54 4.57
N SER A 198 -6.21 -8.76 3.48
CA SER A 198 -5.09 -8.90 2.54
C SER A 198 -3.73 -8.58 3.18
N TYR A 199 -3.58 -7.46 3.89
CA TYR A 199 -2.30 -7.13 4.53
C TYR A 199 -1.91 -8.13 5.61
N LEU A 200 -2.88 -8.70 6.33
CA LEU A 200 -2.63 -9.82 7.24
C LEU A 200 -2.18 -11.08 6.49
N THR A 201 -2.76 -11.35 5.33
CA THR A 201 -2.33 -12.45 4.44
C THR A 201 -0.90 -12.25 3.95
N LEU A 202 -0.53 -11.02 3.56
CA LEU A 202 0.84 -10.65 3.17
C LEU A 202 1.82 -10.78 4.34
N PHE A 203 1.42 -10.34 5.54
CA PHE A 203 2.21 -10.53 6.76
C PHE A 203 2.41 -12.01 7.06
N TRP A 204 1.37 -12.83 6.90
CA TRP A 204 1.46 -14.28 7.09
C TRP A 204 2.41 -14.93 6.08
N ALA A 205 2.32 -14.58 4.79
CA ALA A 205 3.24 -15.05 3.75
C ALA A 205 4.71 -14.81 4.12
N TYR A 206 4.98 -13.63 4.68
CA TYR A 206 6.31 -13.22 5.11
C TYR A 206 6.78 -13.95 6.39
N ASN A 207 5.86 -14.33 7.27
CA ASN A 207 6.17 -15.10 8.50
C ASN A 207 6.40 -16.58 8.24
N THR A 208 5.75 -17.18 7.25
CA THR A 208 5.87 -18.63 7.01
C THR A 208 7.14 -19.05 6.29
N ASN A 209 7.95 -18.11 5.79
CA ASN A 209 9.14 -18.40 4.96
C ASN A 209 10.42 -17.68 5.42
N ALA A 210 10.40 -17.02 6.59
CA ALA A 210 11.55 -16.40 7.24
C ALA A 210 11.71 -17.02 8.62
#